data_AF-Q0CU40-F1
#
_entry.id   AF-Q0CU40-F1
#
_cell.length_a   1.000
_cell.length_b   1.000
_cell.length_c   1.000
_cell.angle_alpha   90.00
_cell.angle_beta   90.00
_cell.angle_gamma   90.00
#
_symmetry.space_group_name_H-M   'P 1'
#
loop_
_entity.id
_entity.type
_entity.pdbx_description
1 polymer ?
#
loop_
_entity_poly.entity_id
_entity_poly.type
_entity_poly.pdbx_seq_one_letter_code
_entity_poly.pdbx_strand_id
1 'polypeptide(L)'
;MQKQLTSNKVLLQYLLGDLQSAAVTISIATRLLYKLGAHTTVNLPPYNKSSLDCHLRDLFWVCYSFDKDICLRTVQPPSINDSDCDLSLPLEYGRLQNINMHRDDITPDDHTLPLFPWDIRLSIIKSETYRDLYSTKASFKSPSEVLEGIRRLDAVLEQWRLSLDPDIRPMLYYTPDTPVTTDLNTQGVILRLSYYHCVSMIHQASDRLNISELGAGIESEGIRSCVQITTTASRSTFALLQTTLPSLKGESFW
;
A
#
# COMPACT_ATOMS: atom_id res chain seq x y z
N MET A 1 -4.27 26.68 -3.65
CA MET A 1 -5.71 26.33 -3.64
C MET A 1 -6.07 25.18 -4.58
N GLN A 2 -5.81 25.27 -5.90
CA GLN A 2 -6.21 24.20 -6.85
C GLN A 2 -5.45 22.86 -6.73
N LYS A 3 -4.20 22.89 -6.23
CA LYS A 3 -3.35 21.68 -6.06
C LYS A 3 -3.72 20.78 -4.87
N GLN A 4 -4.33 21.36 -3.83
CA GLN A 4 -4.79 20.63 -2.64
C GLN A 4 -6.17 20.01 -2.88
N LEU A 5 -6.94 20.58 -3.81
CA LEU A 5 -8.28 20.12 -4.17
C LEU A 5 -8.28 18.77 -4.91
N THR A 6 -7.25 18.49 -5.74
CA THR A 6 -7.16 17.23 -6.49
C THR A 6 -6.87 16.05 -5.57
N SER A 7 -5.94 16.18 -4.62
CA SER A 7 -5.64 15.11 -3.66
C SER A 7 -6.84 14.82 -2.74
N ASN A 8 -7.52 15.86 -2.26
CA ASN A 8 -8.72 15.71 -1.44
C ASN A 8 -9.89 15.10 -2.23
N LYS A 9 -9.99 15.41 -3.52
CA LYS A 9 -11.01 14.81 -4.40
C LYS A 9 -10.76 13.31 -4.64
N VAL A 10 -9.51 12.91 -4.89
CA VAL A 10 -9.15 11.49 -5.01
C VAL A 10 -9.51 10.76 -3.72
N LEU A 11 -9.10 11.30 -2.57
CA LEU A 11 -9.38 10.70 -1.27
C LEU A 11 -10.89 10.52 -1.08
N LEU A 12 -11.71 11.53 -1.35
CA LEU A 12 -13.17 11.43 -1.23
C LEU A 12 -13.75 10.35 -2.16
N GLN A 13 -13.38 10.36 -3.44
CA GLN A 13 -13.86 9.37 -4.42
C GLN A 13 -13.47 7.94 -4.01
N TYR A 14 -12.22 7.78 -3.55
CA TYR A 14 -11.70 6.51 -3.07
C TYR A 14 -12.46 6.02 -1.83
N LEU A 15 -12.68 6.89 -0.83
CA LEU A 15 -13.42 6.56 0.40
C LEU A 15 -14.90 6.23 0.14
N LEU A 16 -15.50 6.82 -0.90
CA LEU A 16 -16.86 6.50 -1.34
C LEU A 16 -16.93 5.22 -2.20
N GLY A 17 -15.79 4.57 -2.47
CA GLY A 17 -15.73 3.35 -3.29
C GLY A 17 -15.79 3.61 -4.80
N ASP A 18 -15.78 4.87 -5.25
CA ASP A 18 -15.74 5.23 -6.67
C ASP A 18 -14.31 5.18 -7.21
N LEU A 19 -13.77 3.96 -7.31
CA LEU A 19 -12.41 3.69 -7.74
C LEU A 19 -12.15 4.12 -9.20
N GLN A 20 -13.19 4.13 -10.04
CA GLN A 20 -13.06 4.55 -11.44
C GLN A 20 -12.85 6.05 -11.55
N SER A 21 -13.68 6.84 -10.87
CA SER A 21 -13.48 8.29 -10.84
C SER A 21 -12.17 8.67 -10.13
N ALA A 22 -11.81 7.96 -9.05
CA ALA A 22 -10.53 8.14 -8.37
C ALA A 22 -9.36 7.88 -9.32
N ALA A 23 -9.40 6.79 -10.10
CA ALA A 23 -8.40 6.45 -11.11
C ALA A 23 -8.25 7.58 -12.13
N VAL A 24 -9.36 8.10 -12.69
CA VAL A 24 -9.32 9.22 -13.66
C VAL A 24 -8.70 10.48 -13.04
N THR A 25 -9.06 10.82 -11.81
CA THR A 25 -8.51 12.00 -11.13
C THR A 25 -7.01 11.83 -10.86
N ILE A 26 -6.58 10.65 -10.36
CA ILE A 26 -5.15 10.32 -10.16
C ILE A 26 -4.38 10.37 -11.45
N SER A 27 -4.99 9.88 -12.51
CA SER A 27 -4.42 9.94 -13.85
C SER A 27 -4.11 11.42 -14.16
N ILE A 28 -5.10 12.32 -14.14
CA ILE A 28 -4.87 13.75 -14.44
C ILE A 28 -3.80 14.37 -13.52
N ALA A 29 -3.87 14.10 -12.22
CA ALA A 29 -2.90 14.59 -11.24
C ALA A 29 -1.46 14.13 -11.56
N THR A 30 -1.30 12.87 -11.96
CA THR A 30 0.00 12.29 -12.37
C THR A 30 0.63 13.06 -13.51
N ARG A 31 -0.13 13.43 -14.55
CA ARG A 31 0.41 14.20 -15.68
C ARG A 31 0.85 15.60 -15.27
N LEU A 32 0.14 16.22 -14.32
CA LEU A 32 0.57 17.50 -13.75
C LEU A 32 1.85 17.35 -12.93
N LEU A 33 1.98 16.27 -12.15
CA LEU A 33 3.20 15.99 -11.38
C LEU A 33 4.42 15.78 -12.28
N TYR A 34 4.27 15.04 -13.38
CA TYR A 34 5.33 14.90 -14.39
C TYR A 34 5.71 16.23 -15.01
N LYS A 35 4.73 17.05 -15.40
CA LYS A 35 4.98 18.40 -15.92
C LYS A 35 5.73 19.30 -14.93
N LEU A 36 5.48 19.11 -13.63
CA LEU A 36 6.11 19.85 -12.55
C LEU A 36 7.44 19.23 -12.07
N GLY A 37 7.89 18.13 -12.68
CA GLY A 37 9.14 17.46 -12.31
C GLY A 37 9.12 16.69 -11.00
N ALA A 38 7.96 16.53 -10.35
CA ALA A 38 7.84 15.96 -9.00
C ALA A 38 8.29 14.47 -8.89
N HIS A 39 8.29 13.75 -10.01
CA HIS A 39 8.70 12.35 -10.10
C HIS A 39 10.21 12.10 -10.00
N THR A 40 11.07 13.10 -10.19
CA THR A 40 12.54 12.93 -10.32
C THR A 40 13.32 13.82 -9.36
N THR A 41 12.71 14.25 -8.26
CA THR A 41 13.33 15.19 -7.32
C THR A 41 14.40 14.49 -6.45
N VAL A 42 15.59 14.32 -7.03
CA VAL A 42 16.79 13.80 -6.36
C VAL A 42 17.45 14.93 -5.55
N ASN A 43 18.08 14.60 -4.41
CA ASN A 43 18.82 15.53 -3.54
C ASN A 43 17.99 16.65 -2.93
N LEU A 44 16.81 16.31 -2.39
CA LEU A 44 16.01 17.26 -1.63
C LEU A 44 16.81 17.82 -0.44
N PRO A 45 16.65 19.13 -0.13
CA PRO A 45 17.16 19.70 1.12
C PRO A 45 16.51 19.01 2.33
N PRO A 46 17.02 19.26 3.56
CA PRO A 46 16.33 18.83 4.77
C PRO A 46 14.84 19.19 4.70
N TYR A 47 13.98 18.24 5.09
CA TYR A 47 12.55 18.37 4.87
C TYR A 47 12.00 19.65 5.51
N ASN A 48 11.28 20.42 4.71
CA ASN A 48 10.60 21.63 5.12
C ASN A 48 9.31 21.74 4.30
N LYS A 49 8.17 21.67 4.98
CA LYS A 49 6.83 21.74 4.38
C LYS A 49 6.58 23.02 3.58
N SER A 50 7.26 24.10 3.93
CA SER A 50 7.20 25.39 3.22
C SER A 50 8.05 25.40 1.93
N SER A 51 8.93 24.41 1.73
CA SER A 51 9.69 24.24 0.48
C SER A 51 8.79 23.70 -0.63
N LEU A 52 8.82 24.37 -1.78
CA LEU A 52 8.09 23.93 -2.97
C LEU A 52 8.49 22.51 -3.39
N ASP A 53 9.78 22.17 -3.30
CA ASP A 53 10.29 20.87 -3.73
C ASP A 53 9.82 19.74 -2.81
N CYS A 54 9.83 19.97 -1.49
CA CYS A 54 9.27 19.03 -0.52
C CYS A 54 7.77 18.86 -0.75
N HIS A 55 7.03 19.96 -0.94
CA HIS A 55 5.59 19.89 -1.19
C HIS A 55 5.24 19.13 -2.49
N LEU A 56 5.98 19.35 -3.58
CA LEU A 56 5.80 18.60 -4.82
C LEU A 56 6.11 17.12 -4.63
N ARG A 57 7.16 16.79 -3.87
CA ARG A 57 7.52 15.41 -3.55
C ARG A 57 6.46 14.73 -2.71
N ASP A 58 5.88 15.42 -1.73
CA ASP A 58 4.78 14.87 -0.92
C ASP A 58 3.55 14.57 -1.79
N LEU A 59 3.19 15.49 -2.69
CA LEU A 59 2.09 15.28 -3.63
C LEU A 59 2.36 14.10 -4.58
N PHE A 60 3.62 13.91 -5.00
CA PHE A 60 4.02 12.73 -5.75
C PHE A 60 3.77 11.45 -4.95
N TRP A 61 4.20 11.37 -3.68
CA TRP A 61 4.00 10.18 -2.86
C TRP A 61 2.55 9.89 -2.51
N VAL A 62 1.73 10.93 -2.33
CA VAL A 62 0.27 10.78 -2.19
C VAL A 62 -0.32 10.17 -3.46
N CYS A 63 -0.03 10.75 -4.62
CA CYS A 63 -0.56 10.24 -5.89
C CYS A 63 -0.04 8.85 -6.23
N TYR A 64 1.24 8.58 -5.97
CA TYR A 64 1.86 7.26 -6.12
C TYR A 64 1.11 6.22 -5.29
N SER A 65 0.89 6.50 -4.01
CA SER A 65 0.24 5.52 -3.12
C SER A 65 -1.20 5.22 -3.54
N PHE A 66 -1.98 6.23 -3.95
CA PHE A 66 -3.32 6.01 -4.52
C PHE A 66 -3.28 5.25 -5.84
N ASP A 67 -2.39 5.63 -6.76
CA ASP A 67 -2.27 4.97 -8.06
C ASP A 67 -2.00 3.47 -7.90
N LYS A 68 -1.03 3.10 -7.05
CA LYS A 68 -0.66 1.70 -6.82
C LYS A 68 -1.76 0.90 -6.10
N ASP A 69 -2.43 1.52 -5.14
CA ASP A 69 -3.53 0.87 -4.43
C ASP A 69 -4.75 0.64 -5.34
N ILE A 70 -5.16 1.67 -6.10
CA ILE A 70 -6.27 1.56 -7.07
C ILE A 70 -5.94 0.56 -8.18
N CYS A 71 -4.72 0.63 -8.73
CA CYS A 71 -4.21 -0.30 -9.73
C CYS A 71 -4.32 -1.75 -9.26
N LEU A 72 -3.86 -2.04 -8.04
CA LEU A 72 -3.91 -3.40 -7.50
C LEU A 72 -5.35 -3.87 -7.25
N ARG A 73 -6.24 -3.01 -6.73
CA ARG A 73 -7.65 -3.33 -6.49
C ARG A 73 -8.46 -3.58 -7.75
N THR A 74 -8.20 -2.81 -8.80
CA THR A 74 -8.96 -2.86 -10.05
C THR A 74 -8.31 -3.76 -11.10
N VAL A 75 -7.07 -4.20 -10.86
CA VAL A 75 -6.23 -4.96 -11.80
C VAL A 75 -6.08 -4.21 -13.13
N GLN A 76 -6.08 -2.87 -13.09
CA GLN A 76 -5.85 -2.00 -14.24
C GLN A 76 -4.42 -1.46 -14.23
N PRO A 77 -3.83 -1.13 -15.39
CA PRO A 77 -2.49 -0.55 -15.44
C PRO A 77 -2.36 0.75 -14.62
N PRO A 78 -1.24 0.95 -13.91
CA PRO A 78 -1.00 2.18 -13.15
C PRO A 78 -0.78 3.36 -14.10
N SER A 79 -1.15 4.57 -13.66
CA SER A 79 -0.80 5.80 -14.38
C SER A 79 0.66 6.19 -14.20
N ILE A 80 1.27 5.80 -13.08
CA ILE A 80 2.67 6.06 -12.76
C ILE A 80 3.50 4.84 -13.12
N ASN A 81 4.45 5.01 -14.03
CA ASN A 81 5.45 3.99 -14.34
C ASN A 81 6.68 4.17 -13.45
N ASP A 82 7.04 3.12 -12.71
CA ASP A 82 8.15 3.15 -11.75
C ASP A 82 9.49 3.43 -12.44
N SER A 83 9.67 2.93 -13.68
CA SER A 83 10.91 3.15 -14.46
C SER A 83 11.15 4.61 -14.82
N ASP A 84 10.11 5.45 -14.77
CA ASP A 84 10.19 6.87 -15.10
C ASP A 84 10.30 7.75 -13.84
N CYS A 85 10.36 7.15 -12.64
CA CYS A 85 10.32 7.86 -11.37
C CYS A 85 11.54 7.55 -10.49
N ASP A 86 12.02 8.57 -9.77
CA ASP A 86 12.88 8.37 -8.62
C ASP A 86 12.03 7.94 -7.43
N LEU A 87 12.22 6.69 -6.97
CA LEU A 87 11.53 6.13 -5.81
C LEU A 87 12.39 6.15 -4.54
N SER A 88 13.46 6.95 -4.51
CA SER A 88 14.26 7.17 -3.30
C SER A 88 13.40 7.74 -2.18
N LEU A 89 13.33 7.00 -1.07
CA LEU A 89 12.56 7.37 0.12
C LEU A 89 13.16 8.63 0.77
N PRO A 90 12.33 9.42 1.49
CA PRO A 90 12.85 10.47 2.35
C PRO A 90 13.93 9.96 3.32
N LEU A 91 14.88 10.82 3.66
CA LEU A 91 15.93 10.48 4.63
C LEU A 91 15.29 10.04 5.95
N GLU A 92 15.76 8.90 6.49
CA GLU A 92 15.23 8.28 7.72
C GLU A 92 13.72 7.96 7.70
N TYR A 93 13.11 7.80 6.53
CA TYR A 93 11.65 7.63 6.39
C TYR A 93 11.07 6.57 7.34
N GLY A 94 11.67 5.38 7.45
CA GLY A 94 11.15 4.32 8.33
C GLY A 94 11.10 4.72 9.81
N ARG A 95 12.13 5.42 10.30
CA ARG A 95 12.19 5.93 11.68
C ARG A 95 11.13 7.01 11.90
N LEU A 96 11.03 7.96 10.97
CA LEU A 96 10.08 9.07 11.04
C LEU A 96 8.63 8.59 10.94
N GLN A 97 8.36 7.59 10.08
CA GLN A 97 7.04 6.97 9.94
C GLN A 97 6.61 6.26 11.22
N ASN A 98 7.51 5.51 11.87
CA ASN A 98 7.21 4.86 13.16
C ASN A 98 6.89 5.89 14.24
N ILE A 99 7.67 6.98 14.32
CA ILE A 99 7.39 8.08 15.26
C ILE A 99 6.02 8.70 14.96
N ASN A 100 5.74 9.02 13.70
CA ASN A 100 4.48 9.65 13.29
C ASN A 100 3.25 8.77 13.55
N MET A 101 3.39 7.44 13.51
CA MET A 101 2.30 6.50 13.82
C MET A 101 1.89 6.53 15.29
N HIS A 102 2.80 6.93 16.18
CA HIS A 102 2.61 7.01 17.63
C HIS A 102 2.26 8.42 18.14
N ARG A 103 2.12 9.41 17.23
CA ARG A 103 1.83 10.80 17.60
C ARG A 103 0.32 11.02 17.79
N ASP A 104 -0.19 10.70 18.96
CA ASP A 104 -1.53 11.15 19.36
C ASP A 104 -1.53 12.59 19.92
N ASP A 105 -0.38 13.07 20.44
CA ASP A 105 -0.28 14.33 21.22
C ASP A 105 0.70 15.40 20.69
N ILE A 106 1.36 15.21 19.53
CA ILE A 106 2.38 16.16 19.03
C ILE A 106 1.81 17.03 17.91
N THR A 107 1.82 18.35 18.10
CA THR A 107 1.53 19.32 17.03
C THR A 107 2.61 19.23 15.94
N PRO A 108 2.26 18.86 14.69
CA PRO A 108 3.22 18.82 13.60
C PRO A 108 3.81 20.21 13.35
N ASP A 109 5.13 20.29 13.23
CA ASP A 109 5.83 21.48 12.74
C ASP A 109 6.16 21.35 11.24
N ASP A 110 6.78 22.37 10.66
CA ASP A 110 7.18 22.40 9.25
C ASP A 110 8.24 21.34 8.89
N HIS A 111 8.89 20.73 9.88
CA HIS A 111 9.91 19.70 9.70
C HIS A 111 9.39 18.29 9.92
N THR A 112 8.12 18.15 10.30
CA THR A 112 7.46 16.87 10.47
C THR A 112 6.98 16.35 9.11
N LEU A 113 7.52 15.20 8.68
CA LEU A 113 7.05 14.50 7.49
C LEU A 113 5.54 14.26 7.57
N PRO A 114 4.80 14.42 6.46
CA PRO A 114 3.36 14.20 6.47
C PRO A 114 3.05 12.72 6.65
N LEU A 115 1.86 12.45 7.18
CA LEU A 115 1.26 11.13 7.14
C LEU A 115 0.73 10.90 5.72
N PHE A 116 1.26 9.89 5.03
CA PHE A 116 0.82 9.51 3.68
C PHE A 116 -0.29 8.46 3.75
N PRO A 117 -1.27 8.47 2.82
CA PRO A 117 -2.42 7.56 2.80
C PRO A 117 -2.09 6.08 3.09
N TRP A 118 -0.91 5.65 2.65
CA TRP A 118 -0.29 4.37 2.97
C TRP A 118 1.21 4.57 3.20
N ASP A 119 1.83 3.63 3.93
CA ASP A 119 3.30 3.57 4.00
C ASP A 119 3.86 3.46 2.57
N ILE A 120 4.77 4.37 2.21
CA ILE A 120 5.33 4.46 0.86
C ILE A 120 5.99 3.13 0.46
N ARG A 121 6.67 2.46 1.40
CA ARG A 121 7.33 1.18 1.16
C ARG A 121 6.31 0.11 0.81
N LEU A 122 5.16 0.10 1.47
CA LEU A 122 4.06 -0.82 1.13
C LEU A 122 3.48 -0.48 -0.25
N SER A 123 3.33 0.79 -0.61
CA SER A 123 2.91 1.21 -1.95
C SER A 123 3.87 0.73 -3.04
N ILE A 124 5.18 0.74 -2.78
CA ILE A 124 6.20 0.16 -3.68
C ILE A 124 5.99 -1.35 -3.82
N ILE A 125 5.78 -2.07 -2.71
CA ILE A 125 5.48 -3.51 -2.74
C ILE A 125 4.21 -3.79 -3.54
N LYS A 126 3.14 -3.01 -3.37
CA LYS A 126 1.91 -3.12 -4.18
C LYS A 126 2.20 -2.94 -5.68
N SER A 127 3.08 -2.00 -6.05
CA SER A 127 3.52 -1.81 -7.44
C SER A 127 4.25 -3.04 -7.98
N GLU A 128 5.18 -3.62 -7.20
CA GLU A 128 5.87 -4.85 -7.57
C GLU A 128 4.93 -6.05 -7.71
N THR A 129 3.98 -6.19 -6.78
CA THR A 129 2.93 -7.22 -6.83
C THR A 129 2.15 -7.10 -8.12
N TYR A 130 1.69 -5.89 -8.48
CA TYR A 130 1.00 -5.70 -9.75
C TYR A 130 1.88 -6.06 -10.94
N ARG A 131 3.09 -5.51 -11.01
CA ARG A 131 4.02 -5.72 -12.13
C ARG A 131 4.30 -7.21 -12.35
N ASP A 132 4.58 -7.94 -11.27
CA ASP A 132 5.12 -9.29 -11.35
C ASP A 132 4.04 -10.37 -11.41
N LEU A 133 2.84 -10.11 -10.90
CA LEU A 133 1.76 -11.10 -10.82
C LEU A 133 0.51 -10.74 -11.64
N TYR A 134 0.27 -9.44 -11.89
CA TYR A 134 -1.00 -8.97 -12.45
C TYR A 134 -0.91 -8.28 -13.81
N SER A 135 0.26 -7.73 -14.18
CA SER A 135 0.45 -7.03 -15.44
C SER A 135 0.19 -7.92 -16.67
N THR A 136 -0.01 -7.32 -17.84
CA THR A 136 -0.11 -8.06 -19.09
C THR A 136 1.11 -8.96 -19.32
N LYS A 137 2.32 -8.50 -18.97
CA LYS A 137 3.53 -9.32 -19.07
C LYS A 137 3.50 -10.51 -18.11
N ALA A 138 2.95 -10.33 -16.91
CA ALA A 138 2.80 -11.40 -15.94
C ALA A 138 1.84 -12.51 -16.42
N SER A 139 0.87 -12.20 -17.31
CA SER A 139 -0.03 -13.21 -17.87
C SER A 139 0.64 -14.27 -18.74
N PHE A 140 1.88 -14.02 -19.19
CA PHE A 140 2.67 -14.95 -19.98
C PHE A 140 3.64 -15.81 -19.14
N LYS A 141 3.64 -15.63 -17.81
CA LYS A 141 4.49 -16.41 -16.91
C LYS A 141 3.95 -17.83 -16.75
N SER A 142 4.87 -18.78 -16.67
CA SER A 142 4.56 -20.16 -16.31
C SER A 142 4.13 -20.28 -14.83
N PRO A 143 3.47 -21.40 -14.44
CA PRO A 143 3.07 -21.60 -13.05
C PRO A 143 4.22 -21.52 -12.04
N SER A 144 5.39 -22.05 -12.38
CA SER A 144 6.58 -22.01 -11.52
C SER A 144 7.10 -20.58 -11.33
N GLU A 145 7.11 -19.76 -12.39
CA GLU A 145 7.50 -18.34 -12.31
C GLU A 145 6.51 -17.51 -11.48
N VAL A 146 5.22 -17.84 -11.53
CA VAL A 146 4.20 -17.20 -10.67
C VAL A 146 4.45 -17.58 -9.20
N LEU A 147 4.66 -18.87 -8.91
CA LEU A 147 4.95 -19.34 -7.54
C LEU A 147 6.27 -18.77 -7.00
N GLU A 148 7.29 -18.62 -7.84
CA GLU A 148 8.53 -17.93 -7.48
C GLU A 148 8.27 -16.45 -7.16
N GLY A 149 7.49 -15.77 -8.00
CA GLY A 149 7.07 -14.39 -7.76
C GLY A 149 6.33 -14.21 -6.43
N ILE A 150 5.41 -15.11 -6.10
CA ILE A 150 4.70 -15.14 -4.81
C ILE A 150 5.69 -15.25 -3.65
N ARG A 151 6.59 -16.25 -3.67
CA ARG A 151 7.57 -16.45 -2.58
C ARG A 151 8.50 -15.25 -2.40
N ARG A 152 8.93 -14.64 -3.52
CA ARG A 152 9.77 -13.43 -3.49
C ARG A 152 9.02 -12.27 -2.84
N LEU A 153 7.78 -12.04 -3.24
CA LEU A 153 6.95 -10.95 -2.72
C LEU A 153 6.58 -11.16 -1.25
N ASP A 154 6.34 -12.41 -0.82
CA ASP A 154 6.16 -12.75 0.60
C ASP A 154 7.39 -12.36 1.43
N ALA A 155 8.60 -12.70 0.96
CA ALA A 155 9.82 -12.35 1.66
C ALA A 155 10.03 -10.83 1.78
N VAL A 156 9.75 -10.09 0.70
CA VAL A 156 9.82 -8.62 0.70
C VAL A 156 8.78 -8.01 1.63
N LEU A 157 7.54 -8.51 1.61
CA LEU A 157 6.46 -8.04 2.47
C LEU A 157 6.74 -8.35 3.94
N GLU A 158 7.29 -9.52 4.26
CA GLU A 158 7.69 -9.89 5.61
C GLU A 158 8.84 -9.01 6.11
N GLN A 159 9.84 -8.74 5.27
CA GLN A 159 10.93 -7.82 5.62
C GLN A 159 10.39 -6.42 5.95
N TRP A 160 9.46 -5.91 5.15
CA TRP A 160 8.79 -4.64 5.45
C TRP A 160 8.02 -4.72 6.77
N ARG A 161 7.23 -5.78 7.00
CA ARG A 161 6.44 -5.96 8.23
C ARG A 161 7.34 -5.98 9.47
N LEU A 162 8.47 -6.68 9.42
CA LEU A 162 9.43 -6.75 10.52
C LEU A 162 10.17 -5.43 10.77
N SER A 163 10.22 -4.52 9.79
CA SER A 163 10.80 -3.18 9.96
C SER A 163 9.91 -2.20 10.74
N LEU A 164 8.62 -2.53 10.89
CA LEU A 164 7.66 -1.72 11.65
C LEU A 164 7.86 -1.90 13.15
N ASP A 165 7.54 -0.85 13.90
CA ASP A 165 7.48 -0.91 15.36
C ASP A 165 6.50 -2.01 15.83
N PRO A 166 6.86 -2.83 16.84
CA PRO A 166 6.04 -3.96 17.30
C PRO A 166 4.56 -3.63 17.59
N ASP A 167 4.27 -2.44 18.10
CA ASP A 167 2.92 -2.07 18.54
C ASP A 167 1.96 -1.85 17.34
N ILE A 168 2.49 -1.32 16.25
CA ILE A 168 1.73 -1.03 15.02
C ILE A 168 1.83 -2.17 13.99
N ARG A 169 2.79 -3.07 14.18
CA ARG A 169 3.09 -4.17 13.26
C ARG A 169 1.87 -5.07 13.03
N PRO A 170 1.47 -5.31 11.77
CA PRO A 170 0.44 -6.31 11.46
C PRO A 170 0.85 -7.71 11.91
N MET A 171 -0.10 -8.45 12.48
CA MET A 171 0.07 -9.87 12.76
C MET A 171 -0.08 -10.68 11.47
N LEU A 172 0.53 -11.86 11.39
CA LEU A 172 0.39 -12.75 10.22
C LEU A 172 -1.04 -13.25 10.04
N TYR A 173 -1.71 -13.52 11.18
CA TYR A 173 -3.11 -13.85 11.27
C TYR A 173 -3.69 -13.13 12.48
N TYR A 174 -4.96 -12.74 12.39
CA TYR A 174 -5.68 -12.10 13.47
C TYR A 174 -6.84 -13.01 13.89
N THR A 175 -6.92 -13.30 15.19
CA THR A 175 -8.03 -14.01 15.80
C THR A 175 -8.85 -13.06 16.67
N PRO A 176 -10.16 -13.31 16.89
CA PRO A 176 -10.95 -12.52 17.83
C PRO A 176 -10.37 -12.52 19.25
N ASP A 177 -9.64 -13.58 19.62
CA ASP A 177 -9.00 -13.75 20.93
C ASP A 177 -7.59 -13.13 21.02
N THR A 178 -7.04 -12.61 19.92
CA THR A 178 -5.76 -11.88 20.02
C THR A 178 -6.01 -10.60 20.81
N PRO A 179 -5.21 -10.30 21.86
CA PRO A 179 -5.33 -9.06 22.59
C PRO A 179 -5.03 -7.92 21.63
N VAL A 180 -6.09 -7.32 21.12
CA VAL A 180 -5.99 -6.10 20.34
C VAL A 180 -5.52 -5.07 21.35
N THR A 181 -4.37 -4.48 21.11
CA THR A 181 -4.08 -3.15 21.64
C THR A 181 -5.21 -2.27 21.13
N THR A 182 -6.25 -2.08 21.94
CA THR A 182 -7.49 -1.34 21.63
C THR A 182 -7.24 0.12 21.27
N ASP A 183 -5.98 0.55 21.32
CA ASP A 183 -5.51 1.92 21.15
C ASP A 183 -4.91 2.16 19.76
N LEU A 184 -5.27 1.36 18.74
CA LEU A 184 -4.87 1.69 17.36
C LEU A 184 -5.60 2.94 16.88
N ASN A 185 -4.83 3.97 16.55
CA ASN A 185 -5.35 5.09 15.78
C ASN A 185 -5.72 4.66 14.34
N THR A 186 -6.46 5.51 13.63
CA THR A 186 -6.93 5.26 12.26
C THR A 186 -5.82 4.84 11.30
N GLN A 187 -4.61 5.38 11.51
CA GLN A 187 -3.42 5.07 10.72
C GLN A 187 -2.97 3.62 10.90
N GLY A 188 -2.90 3.15 12.15
CA GLY A 188 -2.60 1.76 12.47
C GLY A 188 -3.64 0.80 11.89
N VAL A 189 -4.93 1.18 11.90
CA VAL A 189 -6.00 0.38 11.29
C VAL A 189 -5.82 0.29 9.76
N ILE A 190 -5.61 1.42 9.08
CA ILE A 190 -5.40 1.47 7.63
C ILE A 190 -4.15 0.67 7.22
N LEU A 191 -3.07 0.76 8.00
CA LEU A 191 -1.84 0.01 7.77
C LEU A 191 -2.09 -1.50 7.78
N ARG A 192 -2.78 -2.00 8.81
CA ARG A 192 -3.10 -3.43 8.96
C ARG A 192 -4.06 -3.93 7.87
N LEU A 193 -5.10 -3.17 7.55
CA LEU A 193 -6.01 -3.49 6.44
C LEU A 193 -5.27 -3.57 5.11
N SER A 194 -4.33 -2.64 4.88
CA SER A 194 -3.54 -2.59 3.65
C SER A 194 -2.55 -3.74 3.55
N TYR A 195 -1.97 -4.17 4.68
CA TYR A 195 -1.15 -5.37 4.75
C TYR A 195 -1.97 -6.62 4.37
N TYR A 196 -3.11 -6.86 5.01
CA TYR A 196 -3.93 -8.04 4.70
C TYR A 196 -4.45 -8.02 3.26
N HIS A 197 -4.77 -6.84 2.72
CA HIS A 197 -5.11 -6.72 1.31
C HIS A 197 -3.93 -7.11 0.41
N CYS A 198 -2.71 -6.64 0.71
CA CYS A 198 -1.52 -6.98 -0.06
C CYS A 198 -1.22 -8.49 -0.01
N VAL A 199 -1.30 -9.12 1.17
CA VAL A 199 -1.20 -10.59 1.32
C VAL A 199 -2.22 -11.30 0.45
N SER A 200 -3.49 -10.90 0.54
CA SER A 200 -4.55 -11.49 -0.29
C SER A 200 -4.24 -11.37 -1.78
N MET A 201 -3.80 -10.20 -2.25
CA MET A 201 -3.46 -10.00 -3.66
C MET A 201 -2.23 -10.80 -4.09
N ILE A 202 -1.20 -10.95 -3.26
CA ILE A 202 -0.03 -11.78 -3.62
C ILE A 202 -0.48 -13.23 -3.84
N HIS A 203 -1.23 -13.80 -2.90
CA HIS A 203 -1.62 -15.21 -2.97
C HIS A 203 -2.78 -15.49 -3.94
N GLN A 204 -3.69 -14.54 -4.19
CA GLN A 204 -4.75 -14.69 -5.20
C GLN A 204 -4.20 -14.84 -6.63
N ALA A 205 -2.94 -14.46 -6.87
CA ALA A 205 -2.30 -14.73 -8.15
C ALA A 205 -2.25 -16.23 -8.48
N SER A 206 -2.29 -17.12 -7.47
CA SER A 206 -2.34 -18.57 -7.68
C SER A 206 -3.62 -19.05 -8.35
N ASP A 207 -4.71 -18.28 -8.28
CA ASP A 207 -6.00 -18.65 -8.87
C ASP A 207 -5.96 -18.69 -10.41
N ARG A 208 -4.94 -18.05 -11.00
CA ARG A 208 -4.68 -18.07 -12.44
C ARG A 208 -4.00 -19.35 -12.90
N LEU A 209 -3.53 -20.19 -11.98
CA LEU A 209 -2.83 -21.42 -12.31
C LEU A 209 -3.84 -22.52 -12.64
N ASN A 210 -3.80 -23.01 -13.88
CA ASN A 210 -4.60 -24.14 -14.30
C ASN A 210 -4.14 -25.41 -13.55
N ILE A 211 -4.96 -25.88 -12.61
CA ILE A 211 -4.72 -27.12 -11.84
C ILE A 211 -4.52 -28.32 -12.78
N SER A 212 -5.05 -28.26 -14.02
CA SER A 212 -4.96 -29.33 -15.01
C SER A 212 -3.61 -29.43 -15.74
N GLU A 213 -2.78 -28.38 -15.77
CA GLU A 213 -1.46 -28.37 -16.43
C GLU A 213 -0.31 -28.65 -15.46
N LEU A 214 -0.64 -28.76 -14.18
CA LEU A 214 0.29 -28.81 -13.06
C LEU A 214 0.62 -30.27 -12.74
N GLY A 215 1.90 -30.64 -12.86
CA GLY A 215 2.36 -32.00 -12.54
C GLY A 215 2.01 -32.39 -11.10
N ALA A 216 1.57 -33.63 -10.90
CA ALA A 216 0.98 -34.08 -9.64
C ALA A 216 1.96 -33.94 -8.44
N GLY A 217 1.59 -33.11 -7.46
CA GLY A 217 2.21 -33.08 -6.12
C GLY A 217 2.47 -31.68 -5.57
N ILE A 218 3.71 -31.21 -5.71
CA ILE A 218 4.26 -30.05 -4.98
C ILE A 218 3.55 -28.74 -5.34
N GLU A 219 3.25 -28.54 -6.62
CA GLU A 219 2.62 -27.30 -7.08
C GLU A 219 1.14 -27.22 -6.65
N SER A 220 0.45 -28.36 -6.50
CA SER A 220 -0.91 -28.43 -5.96
C SER A 220 -0.98 -28.10 -4.46
N GLU A 221 0.02 -28.50 -3.68
CA GLU A 221 0.14 -28.14 -2.27
C GLU A 221 0.38 -26.64 -2.08
N GLY A 222 1.23 -26.04 -2.93
CA GLY A 222 1.48 -24.59 -2.93
C GLY A 222 0.21 -23.76 -3.19
N ILE A 223 -0.64 -24.17 -4.13
CA ILE A 223 -1.92 -23.51 -4.41
C ILE A 223 -2.87 -23.63 -3.20
N ARG A 224 -2.97 -24.82 -2.60
CA ARG A 224 -3.80 -25.01 -1.39
C ARG A 224 -3.35 -24.13 -0.24
N SER A 225 -2.04 -23.97 -0.06
CA SER A 225 -1.47 -23.05 0.94
C SER A 225 -1.85 -21.59 0.64
N CYS A 226 -1.75 -21.14 -0.63
CA CYS A 226 -2.16 -19.80 -1.03
C CYS A 226 -3.64 -19.52 -0.70
N VAL A 227 -4.54 -20.46 -1.01
CA VAL A 227 -5.98 -20.35 -0.69
C VAL A 227 -6.24 -20.27 0.81
N GLN A 228 -5.48 -21.00 1.63
CA GLN A 228 -5.58 -20.90 3.09
C GLN A 228 -5.11 -19.53 3.60
N ILE A 229 -4.05 -18.98 3.01
CA ILE A 229 -3.52 -17.67 3.39
C ILE A 229 -4.49 -16.55 3.02
N THR A 230 -5.06 -16.55 1.79
CA THR A 230 -6.07 -15.55 1.39
C THR A 230 -7.32 -15.62 2.27
N THR A 231 -7.74 -16.83 2.65
CA THR A 231 -8.85 -17.03 3.60
C THR A 231 -8.52 -16.44 4.97
N THR A 232 -7.30 -16.65 5.45
CA THR A 232 -6.83 -16.15 6.75
C THR A 232 -6.72 -14.63 6.75
N ALA A 233 -6.18 -14.02 5.69
CA ALA A 233 -6.12 -12.57 5.52
C ALA A 233 -7.52 -11.93 5.46
N SER A 234 -8.47 -12.60 4.79
CA SER A 234 -9.87 -12.16 4.73
C SER A 234 -10.54 -12.18 6.10
N ARG A 235 -10.36 -13.27 6.87
CA ARG A 235 -10.84 -13.36 8.27
C ARG A 235 -10.21 -12.29 9.16
N SER A 236 -8.92 -12.05 8.98
CA SER A 236 -8.17 -11.05 9.75
C SER A 236 -8.66 -9.63 9.47
N THR A 237 -8.96 -9.34 8.20
CA THR A 237 -9.57 -8.06 7.77
C THR A 237 -10.94 -7.87 8.43
N PHE A 238 -11.80 -8.88 8.35
CA PHE A 238 -13.15 -8.80 8.92
C PHE A 238 -13.12 -8.61 10.44
N ALA A 239 -12.30 -9.40 11.14
CA ALA A 239 -12.18 -9.33 12.58
C ALA A 239 -11.57 -7.99 13.05
N LEU A 240 -10.56 -7.45 12.34
CA LEU A 240 -10.02 -6.12 12.61
C LEU A 240 -11.09 -5.02 12.47
N LEU A 241 -11.89 -5.07 11.40
CA LEU A 241 -12.98 -4.12 11.20
C LEU A 241 -14.01 -4.22 12.32
N GLN A 242 -14.42 -5.42 12.72
CA GLN A 242 -15.37 -5.62 13.81
C GLN A 242 -14.87 -5.03 15.14
N THR A 243 -13.58 -5.17 15.45
CA THR A 243 -13.03 -4.66 16.72
C THR A 243 -12.80 -3.14 16.70
N THR A 244 -12.44 -2.56 15.55
CA THR A 244 -12.03 -1.15 15.47
C THR A 244 -13.15 -0.20 15.06
N LEU A 245 -14.19 -0.68 14.36
CA LEU A 245 -15.33 0.15 13.93
C LEU A 245 -16.02 0.91 15.09
N PRO A 246 -16.19 0.32 16.29
CA PRO A 246 -16.80 1.04 17.41
C PRO A 246 -15.94 2.18 17.97
N SER A 247 -14.61 2.14 17.81
CA SER A 247 -13.65 3.10 18.38
C SER A 247 -13.06 4.08 17.36
N LEU A 248 -13.32 3.87 16.06
CA LEU A 248 -12.90 4.77 14.98
C LEU A 248 -13.55 6.15 15.13
N LYS A 249 -12.79 7.14 15.62
CA LYS A 249 -13.21 8.55 15.66
C LYS A 249 -13.31 9.08 14.24
N GLY A 250 -14.47 9.64 13.87
CA GLY A 250 -14.77 10.14 12.53
C GLY A 250 -13.91 11.33 12.05
N GLU A 251 -12.99 11.84 12.86
CA GLU A 251 -12.24 13.09 12.58
C GLU A 251 -10.79 12.89 12.14
N SER A 252 -10.32 11.67 11.87
CA SER A 252 -8.90 11.42 11.59
C SER A 252 -8.65 10.83 10.20
N PHE A 253 -9.03 11.57 9.16
CA PHE A 253 -8.51 11.36 7.82
C PHE A 253 -7.64 12.55 7.43
N TRP A 254 -6.32 12.31 7.43
CA TRP A 254 -5.20 13.07 6.82
C TRP A 254 -5.29 14.60 6.76
#